data_AF-A0A8H9JQT2-F1
#
_entry.id   AF-A0A8H9JQT2-F1
#
_cell.length_a   1.000
_cell.length_b   1.000
_cell.length_c   1.000
_cell.angle_alpha   90.00
_cell.angle_beta   90.00
_cell.angle_gamma   90.00
#
_symmetry.space_group_name_H-M   'P 1'
#
loop_
_entity.id
_entity.type
_entity.pdbx_description
1 polymer ?
#
loop_
_entity_poly.entity_id
_entity_poly.type
_entity_poly.pdbx_seq_one_letter_code
_entity_poly.pdbx_strand_id
1 'polypeptide(L)'
;MNEFPVVYEPEYMTIYLLVIIGVFSATLALSLEKYRFSVAGKALIGMCFISLAVLFIYVLELAYLSDTADLLFHTIGVWEVVLFTHPYIFLILAILLGGEKKPPHVSKLKK
;
A
#
# COMPACT_ATOMS: atom_id res chain seq x y z
N MET A 1 35.86 -8.50 -14.35
CA MET A 1 34.69 -9.00 -13.60
C MET A 1 34.63 -8.18 -12.33
N ASN A 2 33.56 -7.42 -12.10
CA ASN A 2 33.45 -6.60 -10.88
C ASN A 2 33.12 -7.52 -9.70
N GLU A 3 34.08 -7.68 -8.81
CA GLU A 3 34.04 -8.53 -7.59
C GLU A 3 33.50 -7.78 -6.36
N PHE A 4 32.54 -6.88 -6.54
CA PHE A 4 31.85 -6.29 -5.40
C PHE A 4 30.52 -7.03 -5.22
N PRO A 5 30.32 -7.77 -4.11
CA PRO A 5 28.96 -8.07 -3.71
C PRO A 5 28.30 -6.70 -3.50
N VAL A 6 27.31 -6.37 -4.31
CA VAL A 6 26.44 -5.22 -4.04
C VAL A 6 25.68 -5.60 -2.78
N VAL A 7 26.27 -5.32 -1.63
CA VAL A 7 25.62 -5.40 -0.34
C VAL A 7 24.55 -4.34 -0.41
N TYR A 8 23.32 -4.77 -0.70
CA TYR A 8 22.16 -3.89 -0.63
C TYR A 8 22.05 -3.47 0.84
N GLU A 9 22.46 -2.25 1.15
CA GLU A 9 22.42 -1.79 2.53
C GLU A 9 20.95 -1.79 3.00
N PRO A 10 20.66 -2.45 4.14
CA PRO A 10 19.29 -2.63 4.64
C PRO A 10 18.54 -1.31 4.88
N GLU A 11 19.28 -0.22 5.06
CA GLU A 11 18.76 1.14 5.20
C GLU A 11 18.03 1.64 3.94
N TYR A 12 18.53 1.37 2.73
CA TYR A 12 17.85 1.79 1.49
C TYR A 12 16.53 1.05 1.28
N MET A 13 16.48 -0.23 1.65
CA MET A 13 15.24 -1.01 1.63
C MET A 13 14.22 -0.47 2.61
N THR A 14 14.66 -0.09 3.81
CA THR A 14 13.81 0.54 4.82
C THR A 14 13.23 1.86 4.32
N ILE A 15 14.07 2.73 3.75
CA ILE A 15 13.65 4.01 3.17
C ILE A 15 12.65 3.76 2.03
N TYR A 16 12.94 2.81 1.14
CA TYR A 16 12.05 2.45 0.02
C TYR A 16 10.66 2.00 0.50
N LEU A 17 10.60 1.14 1.52
CA LEU A 17 9.34 0.69 2.11
C LEU A 17 8.56 1.84 2.75
N LEU A 18 9.24 2.73 3.50
CA LEU A 18 8.61 3.91 4.09
C LEU A 18 8.03 4.85 3.03
N VAL A 19 8.75 5.06 1.92
CA VAL A 19 8.27 5.86 0.79
C VAL A 19 7.04 5.21 0.15
N ILE A 20 7.07 3.90 -0.10
CA ILE A 20 5.94 3.14 -0.66
C ILE A 20 4.71 3.29 0.23
N ILE A 21 4.85 3.06 1.54
CA ILE A 21 3.75 3.18 2.50
C ILE A 21 3.22 4.62 2.51
N GLY A 22 4.09 5.63 2.54
CA GLY A 22 3.70 7.03 2.53
C GLY A 22 2.91 7.42 1.27
N VAL A 23 3.39 7.02 0.09
CA VAL A 23 2.71 7.26 -1.19
C VAL A 23 1.35 6.59 -1.22
N PHE A 24 1.25 5.36 -0.72
CA PHE A 24 -0.01 4.64 -0.65
C PHE A 24 -1.01 5.30 0.29
N SER A 25 -0.59 5.63 1.51
CA SER A 25 -1.45 6.30 2.50
C SER A 25 -1.99 7.63 1.96
N ALA A 26 -1.14 8.44 1.31
CA ALA A 26 -1.57 9.68 0.67
C ALA A 26 -2.57 9.41 -0.46
N THR A 27 -2.31 8.41 -1.31
CA THR A 27 -3.20 8.04 -2.42
C THR A 27 -4.55 7.54 -1.91
N LEU A 28 -4.57 6.74 -0.85
CA LEU A 28 -5.78 6.23 -0.22
C LEU A 28 -6.62 7.38 0.36
N ALA A 29 -6.00 8.29 1.12
CA ALA A 29 -6.66 9.46 1.69
C ALA A 29 -7.28 10.35 0.60
N LEU A 30 -6.50 10.70 -0.43
CA LEU A 30 -6.97 11.48 -1.57
C LEU A 30 -8.11 10.77 -2.32
N SER A 31 -8.07 9.45 -2.40
CA SER A 31 -9.11 8.67 -3.07
C SER A 31 -10.43 8.70 -2.28
N LEU A 32 -10.38 8.54 -0.96
CA LEU A 32 -11.55 8.63 -0.08
C LEU A 32 -12.15 10.04 -0.05
N GLU A 33 -11.31 11.08 -0.16
CA GLU A 33 -11.76 12.47 -0.26
C GLU A 33 -12.40 12.78 -1.60
N LYS A 34 -11.75 12.42 -2.71
CA LYS A 34 -12.16 12.83 -4.07
C LYS A 34 -13.23 11.95 -4.69
N TYR A 35 -13.34 10.69 -4.28
CA TYR A 35 -14.26 9.74 -4.91
C TYR A 35 -15.37 9.32 -3.96
N ARG A 36 -16.57 9.17 -4.52
CA ARG A 36 -17.69 8.48 -3.88
C ARG A 36 -17.73 7.07 -4.45
N PHE A 37 -17.66 6.08 -3.58
CA PHE A 37 -17.59 4.68 -4.00
C PHE A 37 -18.97 4.03 -4.03
N SER A 38 -19.26 3.30 -5.10
CA SER A 38 -20.40 2.39 -5.24
C SER A 38 -20.28 1.21 -4.26
N VAL A 39 -21.30 0.34 -4.18
CA VAL A 39 -21.25 -0.86 -3.32
C VAL A 39 -20.06 -1.76 -3.70
N ALA A 40 -19.83 -1.98 -4.99
CA ALA A 40 -18.66 -2.72 -5.48
C ALA A 40 -17.34 -2.00 -5.15
N GLY A 41 -17.28 -0.68 -5.31
CA GLY A 41 -16.11 0.12 -4.93
C GLY A 41 -15.80 0.02 -3.43
N LYS A 42 -16.82 0.05 -2.57
CA LYS A 42 -16.67 -0.14 -1.12
C LYS A 42 -16.18 -1.54 -0.76
N ALA A 43 -16.66 -2.58 -1.45
CA ALA A 43 -16.17 -3.94 -1.27
C ALA A 43 -14.67 -4.04 -1.63
N LEU A 44 -14.25 -3.41 -2.72
CA LEU A 44 -12.83 -3.36 -3.13
C LEU A 44 -11.96 -2.55 -2.15
N ILE A 45 -12.47 -1.43 -1.61
CA ILE A 45 -11.79 -0.72 -0.51
C ILE A 45 -11.69 -1.61 0.73
N GLY A 46 -12.73 -2.39 1.05
CA GLY A 46 -12.69 -3.39 2.12
C GLY A 46 -11.58 -4.42 1.90
N MET A 47 -11.49 -4.98 0.69
CA MET A 47 -10.41 -5.91 0.31
C MET A 47 -9.04 -5.26 0.41
N CYS A 48 -8.91 -3.99 0.02
CA CYS A 48 -7.70 -3.21 0.20
C CYS A 48 -7.26 -3.14 1.67
N PHE A 49 -8.19 -2.87 2.60
CA PHE A 49 -7.90 -2.89 4.04
C PHE A 49 -7.57 -4.28 4.58
N ILE A 50 -8.26 -5.32 4.12
CA ILE A 50 -7.94 -6.71 4.49
C ILE A 50 -6.52 -7.06 4.04
N SER A 51 -6.14 -6.73 2.81
CA SER A 51 -4.78 -6.97 2.32
C SER A 51 -3.73 -6.20 3.11
N LEU A 52 -4.00 -4.97 3.53
CA LEU A 52 -3.11 -4.22 4.42
C LEU A 52 -2.97 -4.89 5.79
N ALA A 53 -4.07 -5.37 6.37
CA ALA A 53 -4.03 -6.07 7.65
C ALA A 53 -3.22 -7.36 7.57
N VAL A 54 -3.43 -8.16 6.51
CA VAL A 54 -2.63 -9.37 6.26
C VAL A 54 -1.15 -9.04 6.07
N LEU A 55 -0.84 -8.00 5.30
CA LEU A 55 0.54 -7.53 5.13
C LEU A 55 1.17 -7.09 6.45
N PHE A 56 0.42 -6.36 7.29
CA PHE A 56 0.88 -5.93 8.60
C PHE A 56 1.15 -7.11 9.53
N ILE A 57 0.23 -8.08 9.60
CA ILE A 57 0.41 -9.31 10.40
C ILE A 57 1.63 -10.09 9.89
N TYR A 58 1.77 -10.26 8.57
CA TYR A 58 2.90 -10.96 7.97
C TYR A 58 4.23 -10.31 8.37
N VAL A 59 4.35 -8.99 8.24
CA VAL A 59 5.57 -8.26 8.63
C VAL A 59 5.79 -8.35 10.15
N LEU A 60 4.73 -8.28 10.96
CA LEU A 60 4.83 -8.35 12.42
C LEU A 60 5.27 -9.73 12.91
N GLU A 61 4.73 -10.80 12.35
CA GLU A 61 5.17 -12.17 12.62
C GLU A 61 6.63 -12.37 12.21
N LEU A 62 7.01 -11.87 11.03
CA LEU A 62 8.38 -11.98 10.54
C LEU A 62 9.39 -11.16 11.36
N ALA A 63 8.98 -10.00 11.90
CA ALA A 63 9.83 -9.10 12.67
C ALA A 63 10.01 -9.51 14.14
N TYR A 64 8.96 -10.03 14.78
CA TYR A 64 8.95 -10.26 16.23
C TYR A 64 8.87 -11.72 16.65
N LEU A 65 8.39 -12.61 15.78
CA LEU A 65 8.17 -14.03 16.11
C LEU A 65 9.14 -14.96 15.39
N SER A 66 9.88 -14.44 14.40
CA SER A 66 10.88 -15.22 13.70
C SER A 66 12.27 -15.01 14.31
N ASP A 67 12.97 -16.12 14.62
CA ASP A 67 14.43 -16.12 14.89
C ASP A 67 15.26 -15.60 13.69
N THR A 68 14.61 -15.28 12.56
CA THR A 68 15.22 -14.72 11.35
C THR A 68 15.01 -13.21 11.20
N ALA A 69 14.76 -12.47 12.27
CA ALA A 69 14.52 -11.01 12.20
C ALA A 69 15.66 -10.23 11.50
N ASP A 70 16.90 -10.73 11.52
CA ASP A 70 18.04 -10.15 10.77
C ASP A 70 17.94 -10.34 9.24
N LEU A 71 17.18 -11.33 8.75
CA LEU A 71 16.98 -11.56 7.30
C LEU A 71 15.95 -10.61 6.69
N LEU A 72 15.16 -9.90 7.50
CA LEU A 72 14.03 -9.07 7.06
C LEU A 72 14.45 -7.95 6.11
N PHE A 73 15.66 -7.41 6.30
CA PHE A 73 16.21 -6.37 5.44
C PHE A 73 17.23 -6.88 4.41
N HIS A 74 17.61 -8.16 4.50
CA HIS A 74 18.66 -8.72 3.65
C HIS A 74 18.13 -9.37 2.37
N THR A 75 16.90 -9.88 2.38
CA THR A 75 16.27 -10.51 1.22
C THR A 75 14.76 -10.31 1.23
N ILE A 76 14.28 -9.24 0.60
CA ILE A 76 12.88 -9.16 0.15
C ILE A 76 12.75 -10.13 -1.04
N GLY A 77 12.06 -11.25 -0.83
CA GLY A 77 11.75 -12.18 -1.91
C GLY A 77 10.63 -11.66 -2.83
N VAL A 78 10.42 -12.40 -3.93
CA VAL A 78 9.38 -12.09 -4.93
C VAL A 78 7.97 -12.14 -4.31
N TRP A 79 7.76 -13.01 -3.32
CA TRP A 79 6.46 -13.18 -2.67
C TRP A 79 6.06 -11.98 -1.83
N GLU A 80 7.01 -11.37 -1.13
CA GLU A 80 6.81 -10.16 -0.35
C GLU A 80 6.41 -9.01 -1.28
N VAL A 81 7.13 -8.80 -2.39
CA VAL A 81 6.78 -7.79 -3.39
C VAL A 81 5.36 -8.01 -3.93
N VAL A 82 4.99 -9.25 -4.23
CA VAL A 82 3.63 -9.58 -4.68
C VAL A 82 2.60 -9.24 -3.61
N LEU A 83 2.82 -9.59 -2.35
CA LEU A 83 1.95 -9.22 -1.22
C LEU A 83 1.80 -7.71 -1.07
N PHE A 84 2.89 -6.95 -1.21
CA PHE A 84 2.87 -5.48 -1.15
C PHE A 84 2.03 -4.86 -2.28
N THR A 85 1.89 -5.49 -3.44
CA THR A 85 1.10 -4.93 -4.55
C THR A 85 -0.42 -5.08 -4.41
N HIS A 86 -0.90 -6.04 -3.60
CA HIS A 86 -2.33 -6.34 -3.48
C HIS A 86 -3.19 -5.16 -3.02
N PRO A 87 -2.82 -4.41 -1.95
CA PRO A 87 -3.55 -3.21 -1.55
C PRO A 87 -3.70 -2.19 -2.67
N TYR A 88 -2.65 -1.99 -3.47
CA TYR A 88 -2.65 -1.03 -4.59
C TYR A 88 -3.61 -1.47 -5.69
N ILE A 89 -3.61 -2.75 -6.05
CA ILE A 89 -4.50 -3.30 -7.08
C ILE A 89 -5.96 -3.09 -6.66
N PHE A 90 -6.31 -3.43 -5.42
CA PHE A 90 -7.68 -3.22 -4.94
C PHE A 90 -8.08 -1.75 -4.86
N LEU A 91 -7.16 -0.86 -4.47
CA LEU A 91 -7.41 0.58 -4.47
C LEU A 91 -7.64 1.11 -5.90
N ILE A 92 -6.79 0.73 -6.86
CA ILE A 92 -6.92 1.13 -8.27
C ILE A 92 -8.25 0.61 -8.84
N LEU A 93 -8.58 -0.66 -8.62
CA LEU A 93 -9.83 -1.26 -9.07
C LEU A 93 -11.04 -0.59 -8.41
N ALA A 94 -10.96 -0.23 -7.13
CA ALA A 94 -12.02 0.50 -6.44
C ALA A 94 -12.30 1.84 -7.10
N ILE A 95 -11.26 2.56 -7.52
CA ILE A 95 -11.38 3.85 -8.22
C ILE A 95 -11.92 3.66 -9.63
N LEU A 96 -11.37 2.71 -10.41
CA LEU A 96 -11.72 2.52 -11.81
C LEU A 96 -13.13 1.94 -12.01
N LEU A 97 -13.52 0.97 -11.18
CA LEU A 97 -14.77 0.21 -11.35
C LEU A 97 -15.89 0.73 -10.45
N GLY A 98 -15.54 1.39 -9.34
CA GLY A 98 -16.50 1.80 -8.32
C GLY A 98 -16.43 3.25 -7.90
N GLY A 99 -15.49 4.04 -8.42
CA GLY A 99 -15.26 5.42 -8.01
C GLY A 99 -15.92 6.44 -8.93
N GLU A 100 -16.85 7.23 -8.39
CA GLU A 100 -17.36 8.42 -9.05
C GLU A 100 -16.69 9.65 -8.44
N LYS A 101 -16.11 10.54 -9.26
CA LYS A 101 -15.54 11.79 -8.74
C LYS A 101 -16.65 12.61 -8.08
N LYS A 102 -16.45 13.00 -6.82
CA LYS A 102 -17.38 13.90 -6.13
C LYS A 102 -17.45 15.21 -6.93
N PRO A 103 -18.65 15.78 -7.10
CA PRO A 103 -18.76 17.09 -7.74
C PRO A 103 -17.94 18.10 -6.93
N PRO A 104 -17.25 19.05 -7.60
CA PRO A 104 -16.54 20.10 -6.89
C PRO A 104 -17.53 20.78 -5.94
N HIS A 105 -17.09 21.05 -4.71
CA HIS A 105 -17.91 21.70 -3.71
C HIS A 105 -18.18 23.14 -4.17
N VAL A 106 -19.15 23.33 -5.07
CA VAL A 106 -19.64 24.65 -5.43
C VAL A 106 -20.33 25.17 -4.18
N SER A 107 -19.67 26.06 -3.45
CA SER A 107 -20.34 26.82 -2.41
C SER A 107 -21.48 27.54 -3.14
N LYS A 108 -22.72 27.14 -2.86
CA LYS A 108 -23.87 27.90 -3.33
C LYS A 108 -23.79 29.25 -2.60
N LEU A 109 -23.20 30.24 -3.25
CA LEU A 109 -23.33 31.64 -2.87
C LEU A 109 -24.83 31.94 -2.81
N LYS A 110 -25.32 31.99 -1.58
CA LYS A 110 -26.70 32.31 -1.24
C LYS A 110 -26.94 33.74 -1.71
N LYS A 111 -27.75 33.92 -2.76
CA LYS A 111 -28.37 35.21 -3.10
C LYS A 111 -29.69 35.32 -2.36
#